data_AF-A0A093GVN5-F1
#
_entry.id   AF-A0A093GVN5-F1
#
_cell.length_a   1.000
_cell.length_b   1.000
_cell.length_c   1.000
_cell.angle_alpha   90.00
_cell.angle_beta   90.00
_cell.angle_gamma   90.00
#
_symmetry.space_group_name_H-M   'P 1'
#
loop_
_entity.id
_entity.type
_entity.pdbx_description
1 polymer ?
#
loop_
_entity_poly.entity_id
_entity_poly.type
_entity_poly.pdbx_seq_one_letter_code
_entity_poly.pdbx_strand_id
1 'polypeptide(L)'
;MAVNVYSTSVTSENLSRHDMLAWVNDSLQLNYTKIEQLCSGAAYCQFMDMLFPGCVHLRKVKFQAKLEHEYIHNFKVLQAAFKKMGVDKVGPQVERLVKGKFQDNFEFIQWFKKFFDANYDGKEYNPLLARQGQDVTPPPNPGDHIFNKPKKPIGTAGRTPAHPCLLLVGPGSTLGVGTLNLRFGPFLQLMDLKLTVDGLEKERDFYFSKLRDIELICQEHENENSPIITGIISVLYATE
;
A
#
# COMPACT_ATOMS: atom_id res chain seq x y z
N MET A 1 14.36 -9.64 -23.40
CA MET A 1 13.34 -10.17 -22.45
C MET A 1 13.65 -9.62 -21.08
N ALA A 2 12.64 -9.51 -20.21
CA ALA A 2 12.83 -9.03 -18.85
C ALA A 2 13.38 -10.13 -17.94
N VAL A 3 14.15 -9.74 -16.93
CA VAL A 3 14.57 -10.58 -15.81
C VAL A 3 13.40 -10.70 -14.84
N ASN A 4 12.91 -11.93 -14.63
CA ASN A 4 11.85 -12.21 -13.68
C ASN A 4 12.39 -12.28 -12.24
N VAL A 5 11.62 -11.77 -11.29
CA VAL A 5 11.92 -11.86 -9.86
C VAL A 5 10.76 -12.52 -9.11
N TYR A 6 11.08 -13.33 -8.11
CA TYR A 6 10.12 -14.03 -7.28
C TYR A 6 10.28 -13.59 -5.83
N SER A 7 9.17 -13.47 -5.10
CA SER A 7 9.21 -13.19 -3.65
C SER A 7 9.75 -14.43 -2.93
N THR A 8 11.05 -14.44 -2.64
CA THR A 8 11.66 -15.42 -1.73
C THR A 8 11.95 -14.73 -0.40
N SER A 9 11.80 -15.45 0.71
CA SER A 9 12.02 -14.93 2.07
C SER A 9 13.46 -14.46 2.35
N VAL A 10 14.37 -14.55 1.37
CA VAL A 10 15.82 -14.42 1.53
C VAL A 10 16.40 -13.24 0.71
N THR A 11 15.59 -12.47 -0.02
CA THR A 11 16.10 -11.41 -0.90
C THR A 11 15.50 -10.04 -0.62
N SER A 12 16.38 -9.12 -0.19
CA SER A 12 16.25 -7.65 -0.13
C SER A 12 15.29 -7.05 0.89
N GLU A 13 15.80 -6.05 1.61
CA GLU A 13 15.07 -5.17 2.54
C GLU A 13 13.79 -4.65 1.90
N ASN A 14 12.64 -4.94 2.51
CA ASN A 14 11.37 -4.43 2.04
C ASN A 14 11.26 -2.95 2.40
N LEU A 15 11.10 -2.09 1.39
CA LEU A 15 10.90 -0.66 1.62
C LEU A 15 9.64 -0.40 2.43
N SER A 16 9.71 0.62 3.29
CA SER A 16 8.55 1.11 4.02
C SER A 16 7.55 1.76 3.06
N ARG A 17 6.31 1.96 3.55
CA ARG A 17 5.27 2.69 2.81
C ARG A 17 5.73 4.08 2.35
N HIS A 18 6.45 4.81 3.20
CA HIS A 18 6.89 6.17 2.89
C HIS A 18 7.99 6.17 1.83
N ASP A 19 8.99 5.28 1.97
CA ASP A 19 10.08 5.17 1.00
C ASP A 19 9.58 4.71 -0.37
N MET A 20 8.58 3.84 -0.38
CA MET A 20 7.96 3.39 -1.63
C MET A 20 7.24 4.53 -2.36
N LEU A 21 6.51 5.38 -1.63
CA LEU A 21 5.87 6.56 -2.21
C LEU A 21 6.88 7.58 -2.70
N ALA A 22 7.92 7.86 -1.91
CA ALA A 22 9.02 8.74 -2.31
C ALA A 22 9.65 8.24 -3.62
N TRP A 23 10.02 6.97 -3.69
CA TRP A 23 10.58 6.37 -4.90
C TRP A 23 9.69 6.56 -6.14
N VAL A 24 8.38 6.27 -6.02
CA VAL A 24 7.44 6.44 -7.14
C VAL A 24 7.34 7.91 -7.56
N ASN A 25 7.20 8.81 -6.60
CA ASN A 25 7.04 10.23 -6.85
C ASN A 25 8.29 10.85 -7.48
N ASP A 26 9.48 10.50 -6.98
CA ASP A 26 10.74 11.02 -7.49
C ASP A 26 11.05 10.47 -8.88
N SER A 27 10.79 9.18 -9.11
CA SER A 27 11.09 8.53 -10.40
C SER A 27 10.20 9.03 -11.54
N LEU A 28 8.92 9.31 -11.24
CA LEU A 28 7.93 9.65 -12.26
C LEU A 28 7.43 11.10 -12.15
N GLN A 29 7.97 11.91 -11.24
CA GLN A 29 7.49 13.26 -10.94
C GLN A 29 5.96 13.27 -10.70
N LEU A 30 5.56 12.52 -9.68
CA LEU A 30 4.18 12.36 -9.23
C LEU A 30 4.01 12.93 -7.82
N ASN A 31 2.77 13.04 -7.37
CA ASN A 31 2.40 13.55 -6.05
C ASN A 31 1.45 12.59 -5.30
N TYR A 32 1.76 11.29 -5.34
CA TYR A 32 1.00 10.29 -4.59
C TYR A 32 1.27 10.41 -3.09
N THR A 33 0.19 10.38 -2.32
CA THR A 33 0.19 10.44 -0.84
C THR A 33 -0.18 9.08 -0.22
N LYS A 34 -0.72 8.16 -1.02
CA LYS A 34 -1.22 6.85 -0.60
C LYS A 34 -0.87 5.77 -1.60
N ILE A 35 -0.52 4.57 -1.13
CA ILE A 35 -0.13 3.44 -1.99
C ILE A 35 -1.30 3.00 -2.87
N GLU A 36 -2.51 3.11 -2.34
CA GLU A 36 -3.78 2.83 -3.01
C GLU A 36 -3.94 3.60 -4.32
N GLN A 37 -3.26 4.74 -4.49
CA GLN A 37 -3.31 5.55 -5.71
C GLN A 37 -2.65 4.88 -6.91
N LEU A 38 -1.79 3.89 -6.67
CA LEU A 38 -1.22 3.02 -7.71
C LEU A 38 -2.28 2.11 -8.37
N CYS A 39 -3.48 1.99 -7.78
CA CYS A 39 -4.59 1.22 -8.36
C CYS A 39 -5.04 1.72 -9.73
N SER A 40 -4.65 2.94 -10.12
CA SER A 40 -4.95 3.48 -11.45
C SER A 40 -4.24 2.73 -12.59
N GLY A 41 -3.15 2.02 -12.29
CA GLY A 41 -2.33 1.31 -13.28
C GLY A 41 -1.43 2.22 -14.15
N ALA A 42 -1.60 3.54 -14.09
CA ALA A 42 -0.89 4.47 -14.98
C ALA A 42 0.61 4.54 -14.68
N ALA A 43 0.98 4.63 -13.40
CA ALA A 43 2.38 4.66 -12.97
C ALA A 43 3.14 3.40 -13.42
N TYR A 44 2.55 2.21 -13.29
CA TYR A 44 3.16 0.95 -13.75
C TYR A 44 3.37 0.92 -15.27
N CYS A 45 2.42 1.46 -16.05
CA CYS A 45 2.60 1.58 -17.49
C CYS A 45 3.78 2.49 -17.84
N GLN A 46 3.95 3.58 -17.10
CA GLN A 46 5.05 4.51 -17.31
C GLN A 46 6.41 3.92 -16.89
N PHE A 47 6.46 3.18 -15.78
CA PHE A 47 7.67 2.44 -15.40
C PHE A 47 8.06 1.39 -16.43
N MET A 48 7.09 0.71 -17.04
CA MET A 48 7.39 -0.25 -18.11
C MET A 48 7.92 0.42 -19.38
N ASP A 49 7.44 1.61 -19.72
CA ASP A 49 8.02 2.42 -20.80
C ASP A 49 9.44 2.89 -20.46
N MET A 50 9.67 3.28 -19.20
CA MET A 50 11.00 3.60 -18.69
C MET A 50 11.94 2.40 -18.80
N LEU A 51 11.58 1.22 -18.28
CA LEU A 51 12.42 0.02 -18.34
C LEU A 51 12.67 -0.46 -19.77
N PHE A 52 11.62 -0.52 -20.59
CA PHE A 52 11.65 -1.09 -21.93
C PHE A 52 10.92 -0.17 -22.93
N PRO A 53 11.63 0.82 -23.50
CA PRO A 53 11.03 1.76 -24.45
C PRO A 53 10.30 1.06 -25.60
N GLY A 54 9.08 1.50 -25.88
CA GLY A 54 8.23 0.94 -26.94
C GLY A 54 7.49 -0.36 -26.57
N CYS A 55 7.70 -0.93 -25.39
CA CYS A 55 6.92 -2.10 -24.96
C CYS A 55 5.46 -1.73 -24.63
N VAL A 56 5.25 -0.52 -24.09
CA VAL A 56 3.94 0.06 -23.72
C VAL A 56 3.48 1.07 -24.76
N HIS A 57 2.18 1.08 -25.06
CA HIS A 57 1.57 2.14 -25.87
C HIS A 57 1.10 3.28 -24.96
N LEU A 58 2.00 4.17 -24.54
CA LEU A 58 1.68 5.23 -23.57
C LEU A 58 0.51 6.13 -24.00
N ARG A 59 0.32 6.37 -25.30
CA ARG A 59 -0.84 7.12 -25.82
C ARG A 59 -2.20 6.51 -25.47
N LYS A 60 -2.25 5.20 -25.18
CA LYS A 60 -3.48 4.52 -24.75
C LYS A 60 -3.68 4.57 -23.24
N VAL A 61 -2.69 4.98 -22.46
CA VAL A 61 -2.76 5.03 -21.00
C VAL A 61 -3.57 6.25 -20.57
N LYS A 62 -4.50 6.04 -19.65
CA LYS A 62 -5.31 7.08 -19.03
C LYS A 62 -4.62 7.57 -17.76
N PHE A 63 -3.81 8.62 -17.86
CA PHE A 63 -3.10 9.23 -16.72
C PHE A 63 -4.02 9.97 -15.76
N GLN A 64 -5.19 10.40 -16.24
CA GLN A 64 -6.21 11.12 -15.46
C GLN A 64 -7.38 10.22 -15.05
N ALA A 65 -7.15 8.91 -14.98
CA ALA A 65 -8.20 7.93 -14.67
C ALA A 65 -8.78 8.17 -13.26
N LYS A 66 -10.12 8.13 -13.16
CA LYS A 66 -10.84 8.32 -11.87
C LYS A 66 -11.85 7.21 -11.59
N LEU A 67 -12.17 6.39 -12.59
CA LEU A 67 -13.17 5.33 -12.49
C LEU A 67 -12.52 3.96 -12.66
N GLU A 68 -13.06 2.96 -11.97
CA GLU A 68 -12.50 1.60 -11.93
C GLU A 68 -12.33 0.98 -13.32
N HIS A 69 -13.28 1.19 -14.23
CA HIS A 69 -13.19 0.67 -15.61
C HIS A 69 -12.01 1.28 -16.40
N GLU A 70 -11.57 2.49 -16.04
CA GLU A 70 -10.39 3.13 -16.61
C GLU A 70 -9.09 2.54 -16.06
N TYR A 71 -9.09 2.16 -14.78
CA TYR A 71 -7.98 1.44 -14.16
C TYR A 71 -7.80 0.07 -14.81
N ILE A 72 -8.90 -0.65 -15.03
CA ILE A 72 -8.90 -1.94 -15.74
C ILE A 72 -8.30 -1.77 -17.15
N HIS A 73 -8.65 -0.70 -17.86
CA HIS A 73 -8.07 -0.40 -19.17
C HIS A 73 -6.55 -0.21 -19.09
N ASN A 74 -6.05 0.58 -18.14
CA ASN A 74 -4.61 0.76 -17.94
C ASN A 74 -3.91 -0.56 -17.60
N PHE A 75 -4.49 -1.39 -16.73
CA PHE A 75 -3.93 -2.69 -16.41
C PHE A 75 -3.91 -3.67 -17.60
N LYS A 76 -4.88 -3.59 -18.53
CA LYS A 76 -4.80 -4.36 -19.79
C LYS A 76 -3.63 -3.91 -20.67
N VAL A 77 -3.33 -2.61 -20.70
CA VAL A 77 -2.15 -2.08 -21.39
C VAL A 77 -0.87 -2.62 -20.74
N LEU A 78 -0.82 -2.63 -19.40
CA LEU A 78 0.31 -3.19 -18.64
C LEU A 78 0.50 -4.70 -18.89
N GLN A 79 -0.57 -5.49 -18.85
CA GLN A 79 -0.54 -6.92 -19.12
C GLN A 79 0.01 -7.23 -20.52
N ALA A 80 -0.36 -6.43 -21.52
CA ALA A 80 0.17 -6.58 -22.87
C ALA A 80 1.69 -6.32 -22.92
N ALA A 81 2.20 -5.36 -22.13
CA ALA A 81 3.63 -5.10 -22.02
C ALA A 81 4.38 -6.24 -21.30
N PHE A 82 3.83 -6.76 -20.20
CA PHE A 82 4.37 -7.94 -19.51
C PHE A 82 4.46 -9.15 -20.44
N LYS A 83 3.41 -9.43 -21.21
CA LYS A 83 3.40 -10.53 -22.18
C LYS A 83 4.49 -10.36 -23.26
N LYS A 84 4.67 -9.13 -23.78
CA LYS A 84 5.74 -8.85 -24.76
C LYS A 84 7.14 -9.08 -24.19
N MET A 85 7.34 -8.77 -22.91
CA MET A 85 8.65 -8.86 -22.26
C MET A 85 8.95 -10.24 -21.64
N GLY A 86 7.99 -11.17 -21.65
CA GLY A 86 8.15 -12.50 -21.04
C GLY A 86 8.12 -12.46 -19.51
N VAL A 87 7.32 -11.57 -18.92
CA VAL A 87 7.18 -11.48 -17.47
C VAL A 87 6.21 -12.57 -17.00
N ASP A 88 6.75 -13.58 -16.30
CA ASP A 88 6.04 -14.82 -15.93
C ASP A 88 5.20 -14.69 -14.67
N LYS A 89 5.32 -13.56 -13.94
CA LYS A 89 4.47 -13.30 -12.79
C LYS A 89 3.03 -13.19 -13.28
N VAL A 90 2.32 -14.31 -13.11
CA VAL A 90 0.91 -14.55 -13.42
C VAL A 90 0.13 -13.27 -13.17
N GLY A 91 -0.56 -12.86 -14.25
CA GLY A 91 -1.09 -11.53 -14.43
C GLY A 91 -1.69 -10.98 -13.13
N PRO A 92 -1.40 -9.70 -12.80
CA PRO A 92 -1.88 -9.08 -11.57
C PRO A 92 -3.32 -9.51 -11.32
N GLN A 93 -3.69 -9.81 -10.08
CA GLN A 93 -5.10 -9.84 -9.71
C GLN A 93 -5.62 -8.41 -9.90
N VAL A 94 -5.81 -8.01 -11.15
CA VAL A 94 -6.19 -6.68 -11.59
C VAL A 94 -7.45 -6.32 -10.84
N GLU A 95 -8.37 -7.27 -10.73
CA GLU A 95 -9.60 -7.19 -9.94
C GLU A 95 -9.38 -6.82 -8.46
N ARG A 96 -8.27 -7.21 -7.85
CA ARG A 96 -7.92 -6.82 -6.46
C ARG A 96 -7.23 -5.46 -6.42
N LEU A 97 -6.31 -5.21 -7.35
CA LEU A 97 -5.56 -3.94 -7.41
C LEU A 97 -6.48 -2.76 -7.70
N VAL A 98 -7.37 -2.87 -8.69
CA VAL A 98 -8.28 -1.79 -9.11
C VAL A 98 -9.27 -1.37 -8.01
N LYS A 99 -9.48 -2.21 -6.99
CA LYS A 99 -10.30 -1.87 -5.82
C LYS A 99 -9.63 -0.88 -4.88
N GLY A 100 -8.36 -0.55 -5.11
CA GLY A 100 -7.63 0.41 -4.30
C GLY A 100 -7.42 -0.07 -2.86
N LYS A 101 -7.35 -1.39 -2.63
CA LYS A 101 -7.03 -1.93 -1.30
C LYS A 101 -5.54 -1.79 -1.03
N PHE A 102 -5.20 -1.28 0.16
CA PHE A 102 -3.81 -1.04 0.57
C PHE A 102 -2.95 -2.30 0.46
N GLN A 103 -3.38 -3.41 1.08
CA GLN A 103 -2.59 -4.65 1.15
C GLN A 103 -2.23 -5.20 -0.24
N ASP A 104 -3.22 -5.31 -1.12
CA ASP A 104 -3.03 -5.82 -2.48
C ASP A 104 -2.07 -4.92 -3.29
N ASN A 105 -2.25 -3.60 -3.20
CA ASN A 105 -1.41 -2.64 -3.91
C ASN A 105 0.01 -2.60 -3.33
N PHE A 106 0.15 -2.73 -2.01
CA PHE A 106 1.45 -2.69 -1.33
C PHE A 106 2.29 -3.94 -1.62
N GLU A 107 1.68 -5.13 -1.62
CA GLU A 107 2.34 -6.36 -2.04
C GLU A 107 2.82 -6.27 -3.50
N PHE A 108 1.97 -5.73 -4.38
CA PHE A 108 2.32 -5.63 -5.80
C PHE A 108 3.45 -4.64 -6.06
N ILE A 109 3.43 -3.45 -5.44
CA ILE A 109 4.50 -2.46 -5.63
C ILE A 109 5.83 -2.92 -5.04
N GLN A 110 5.84 -3.66 -3.92
CA GLN A 110 7.07 -4.23 -3.38
C GLN A 110 7.75 -5.19 -4.36
N TRP A 111 6.96 -6.10 -4.95
CA TRP A 111 7.48 -6.95 -6.01
C TRP A 111 7.92 -6.13 -7.23
N PHE A 112 7.11 -5.14 -7.63
CA PHE A 112 7.39 -4.33 -8.81
C PHE A 112 8.69 -3.54 -8.64
N LYS A 113 9.02 -3.07 -7.44
CA LYS A 113 10.31 -2.43 -7.13
C LYS A 113 11.48 -3.39 -7.35
N LYS A 114 11.40 -4.61 -6.82
CA LYS A 114 12.44 -5.63 -7.05
C LYS A 114 12.58 -5.96 -8.53
N PHE A 115 11.46 -6.03 -9.25
CA PHE A 115 11.45 -6.24 -10.70
C PHE A 115 12.11 -5.07 -11.43
N PHE A 116 11.81 -3.84 -11.03
CA PHE A 116 12.41 -2.64 -11.58
C PHE A 116 13.92 -2.63 -11.37
N ASP A 117 14.39 -2.86 -10.15
CA ASP A 117 15.82 -2.86 -9.81
C ASP A 117 16.61 -3.92 -10.58
N ALA A 118 16.01 -5.09 -10.83
CA ALA A 118 16.63 -6.16 -11.60
C ALA A 118 16.73 -5.87 -13.10
N ASN A 119 15.96 -4.90 -13.61
CA ASN A 119 15.86 -4.62 -15.05
C ASN A 119 16.30 -3.20 -15.45
N TYR A 120 16.46 -2.29 -14.50
CA TYR A 120 16.84 -0.91 -14.79
C TYR A 120 18.34 -0.82 -15.11
N ASP A 121 18.64 -0.23 -16.26
CA ASP A 121 20.00 -0.08 -16.79
C ASP A 121 20.64 1.28 -16.46
N GLY A 122 19.96 2.12 -15.67
CA GLY A 122 20.44 3.44 -15.27
C GLY A 122 20.20 4.56 -16.29
N LYS A 123 19.48 4.30 -17.39
CA LYS A 123 19.21 5.33 -18.42
C LYS A 123 18.41 6.51 -17.89
N GLU A 124 18.68 7.70 -18.41
CA GLU A 124 17.87 8.88 -18.12
C GLU A 124 16.47 8.73 -18.72
N TYR A 125 15.45 9.15 -17.97
CA TYR A 125 14.07 9.14 -18.41
C TYR A 125 13.38 10.44 -18.00
N ASN A 126 12.73 11.11 -18.96
CA ASN A 126 11.94 12.31 -18.67
C ASN A 126 10.44 11.95 -18.63
N PRO A 127 9.86 11.79 -17.43
CA PRO A 127 8.48 11.33 -17.29
C PRO A 127 7.45 12.36 -17.78
N LEU A 128 7.76 13.66 -17.74
CA LEU A 128 6.85 14.71 -18.21
C LEU A 128 6.72 14.69 -19.73
N LEU A 129 7.84 14.55 -20.45
CA LEU A 129 7.83 14.45 -21.91
C LEU A 129 7.12 13.17 -22.36
N ALA A 130 7.33 12.05 -21.68
CA ALA A 130 6.65 10.80 -21.97
C ALA A 130 5.12 10.89 -21.78
N ARG A 131 4.66 11.71 -20.81
CA ARG A 131 3.23 12.04 -20.62
C ARG A 131 2.73 13.15 -21.55
N GLN A 132 3.58 13.73 -22.40
CA GLN A 132 3.26 14.89 -23.23
C GLN A 132 2.75 16.09 -22.41
N GLY A 133 3.29 16.28 -21.22
CA GLY A 133 2.87 17.34 -20.29
C GLY A 133 1.54 17.09 -19.57
N GLN A 134 0.93 15.90 -19.72
CA GLN A 134 -0.21 15.53 -18.88
C GLN A 134 0.26 15.30 -17.44
N ASP A 135 -0.39 15.96 -16.50
CA ASP A 135 -0.31 15.59 -15.10
C ASP A 135 -0.88 14.17 -14.90
N VAL A 136 -0.56 13.57 -13.77
CA VAL A 136 -1.24 12.36 -13.29
C VAL A 136 -2.06 12.77 -12.09
N THR A 137 -3.39 12.85 -12.23
CA THR A 137 -4.22 13.07 -11.05
C THR A 137 -4.18 11.83 -10.18
N PRO A 138 -3.89 11.96 -8.88
CA PRO A 138 -4.08 10.86 -7.96
C PRO A 138 -5.57 10.44 -8.01
N PRO A 139 -5.88 9.15 -8.16
CA PRO A 139 -7.25 8.70 -8.12
C PRO A 139 -7.89 9.06 -6.76
N PRO A 140 -9.19 9.39 -6.74
CA PRO A 140 -9.88 9.75 -5.51
C PRO A 140 -9.79 8.60 -4.49
N ASN A 141 -9.55 8.96 -3.23
CA ASN A 141 -9.39 7.99 -2.14
C ASN A 141 -10.66 7.14 -1.99
N PRO A 142 -10.54 5.80 -1.92
CA PRO A 142 -11.68 4.92 -1.66
C PRO A 142 -12.38 5.15 -0.30
N GLY A 143 -11.77 5.94 0.59
CA GLY A 143 -12.28 6.24 1.94
C GLY A 143 -13.21 7.44 2.06
N ASP A 144 -13.36 8.27 1.02
CA ASP A 144 -14.19 9.49 1.06
C ASP A 144 -15.55 9.32 0.38
N HIS A 145 -16.10 8.10 0.39
CA HIS A 145 -17.52 7.89 0.06
C HIS A 145 -18.42 8.39 1.22
N ILE A 146 -18.38 9.69 1.48
CA ILE A 146 -19.51 10.37 2.12
C ILE A 146 -20.67 10.23 1.16
N PHE A 147 -21.66 9.46 1.59
CA PHE A 147 -22.94 9.29 0.92
C PHE A 147 -23.55 10.68 0.68
N ASN A 148 -23.33 11.26 -0.50
CA ASN A 148 -24.03 12.46 -0.94
C ASN A 148 -25.48 12.05 -1.21
N LYS A 149 -26.29 11.99 -0.15
CA LYS A 149 -27.75 11.93 -0.26
C LYS A 149 -28.19 13.17 -1.04
N PRO A 150 -28.91 13.03 -2.15
CA PRO A 150 -29.52 14.17 -2.82
C PRO A 150 -30.52 14.82 -1.85
N LYS A 151 -30.33 16.10 -1.52
CA LYS A 151 -31.35 16.93 -0.88
C LYS A 151 -32.51 17.06 -1.86
N LYS A 152 -33.61 16.34 -1.62
CA LYS A 152 -34.90 16.62 -2.25
C LYS A 152 -35.51 17.88 -1.63
N PRO A 153 -36.11 18.78 -2.43
CA PRO A 153 -36.77 19.97 -1.91
C PRO A 153 -38.06 19.62 -1.16
N ILE A 154 -38.32 20.45 -0.16
CA ILE A 154 -39.47 20.45 0.74
C ILE A 154 -40.76 20.64 -0.07
N GLY A 155 -41.72 19.73 0.11
CA GLY A 155 -43.08 19.81 -0.41
C GLY A 155 -44.03 19.02 0.51
N THR A 156 -45.05 19.71 0.98
CA THR A 156 -45.91 19.42 2.14
C THR A 156 -46.94 18.31 1.95
N ALA A 157 -47.12 17.55 3.04
CA ALA A 157 -48.36 16.96 3.58
C ALA A 157 -49.24 16.03 2.73
N GLY A 158 -49.36 14.76 3.18
CA GLY A 158 -50.45 13.84 2.86
C GLY A 158 -50.38 12.59 3.74
N ARG A 159 -51.29 12.48 4.72
CA ARG A 159 -51.44 11.35 5.66
C ARG A 159 -52.35 10.27 5.06
N THR A 160 -51.98 9.00 5.19
CA THR A 160 -52.89 7.87 5.49
C THR A 160 -52.09 6.64 5.99
N PRO A 161 -52.59 5.85 6.96
CA PRO A 161 -51.96 4.62 7.45
C PRO A 161 -52.72 3.36 7.00
N ALA A 162 -52.04 2.25 6.69
CA ALA A 162 -52.66 0.91 6.67
C ALA A 162 -51.66 -0.25 6.49
N HIS A 163 -51.53 -1.02 7.57
CA HIS A 163 -51.36 -2.48 7.71
C HIS A 163 -50.08 -3.24 7.24
N PRO A 164 -49.59 -4.18 8.08
CA PRO A 164 -48.52 -5.13 7.76
C PRO A 164 -49.08 -6.43 7.16
N CYS A 165 -48.32 -7.09 6.29
CA CYS A 165 -48.60 -8.47 5.92
C CYS A 165 -47.30 -9.28 5.83
N LEU A 166 -47.18 -10.24 6.74
CA LEU A 166 -46.31 -11.40 6.63
C LEU A 166 -46.86 -12.31 5.52
N LEU A 167 -46.00 -13.04 4.81
CA LEU A 167 -46.01 -14.51 4.69
C LEU A 167 -45.08 -15.01 3.56
N LEU A 168 -44.36 -16.08 3.91
CA LEU A 168 -44.00 -17.28 3.14
C LEU A 168 -42.98 -17.26 1.99
N VAL A 169 -41.80 -17.80 2.33
CA VAL A 169 -41.21 -19.08 1.87
C VAL A 169 -41.44 -19.48 0.40
N GLY A 170 -40.32 -19.59 -0.33
CA GLY A 170 -40.17 -20.40 -1.54
C GLY A 170 -38.70 -20.85 -1.70
N PRO A 171 -38.44 -22.12 -2.08
CA PRO A 171 -37.12 -22.76 -1.98
C PRO A 171 -36.29 -22.62 -3.27
N GLY A 172 -34.97 -22.59 -3.14
CA GLY A 172 -34.08 -22.56 -4.31
C GLY A 172 -32.61 -22.59 -3.93
N SER A 173 -32.04 -23.79 -3.93
CA SER A 173 -30.63 -24.11 -3.70
C SER A 173 -29.69 -23.30 -4.59
N THR A 174 -28.71 -22.61 -3.99
CA THR A 174 -27.35 -22.51 -4.57
C THR A 174 -26.33 -22.51 -3.44
N LEU A 175 -25.31 -23.34 -3.64
CA LEU A 175 -24.27 -23.70 -2.70
C LEU A 175 -23.50 -22.48 -2.18
N GLY A 176 -23.28 -22.47 -0.87
CA GLY A 176 -22.62 -21.39 -0.14
C GLY A 176 -21.24 -21.02 -0.66
N VAL A 177 -21.13 -19.82 -1.19
CA VAL A 177 -19.89 -19.03 -1.21
C VAL A 177 -19.80 -18.32 0.13
N GLY A 178 -19.55 -19.08 1.20
CA GLY A 178 -19.62 -18.58 2.57
C GLY A 178 -18.45 -18.95 3.48
N THR A 179 -17.46 -19.71 2.99
CA THR A 179 -16.52 -20.40 3.91
C THR A 179 -15.04 -20.24 3.57
N LEU A 180 -14.66 -19.25 2.76
CA LEU A 180 -13.23 -18.91 2.56
C LEU A 180 -12.76 -17.70 3.39
N ASN A 181 -13.69 -16.96 4.02
CA ASN A 181 -13.32 -15.75 4.78
C ASN A 181 -12.85 -16.05 6.22
N LEU A 182 -13.13 -17.25 6.76
CA LEU A 182 -12.81 -17.58 8.17
C LEU A 182 -11.40 -18.12 8.41
N ARG A 183 -10.60 -18.38 7.36
CA ARG A 183 -9.30 -19.06 7.51
C ARG A 183 -8.08 -18.15 7.38
N PHE A 184 -8.25 -16.90 6.97
CA PHE A 184 -7.16 -15.92 6.78
C PHE A 184 -7.14 -14.79 7.80
N GLY A 185 -8.23 -14.53 8.53
CA GLY A 185 -8.28 -13.52 9.59
C GLY A 185 -7.18 -13.65 10.66
N PRO A 186 -6.91 -14.86 11.19
CA PRO A 186 -5.87 -15.06 12.20
C PRO A 186 -4.46 -14.80 11.67
N PHE A 187 -4.21 -15.11 10.39
CA PHE A 187 -2.89 -14.92 9.77
C PHE A 187 -2.58 -13.44 9.54
N LEU A 188 -3.58 -12.65 9.17
CA LEU A 188 -3.46 -11.19 9.00
C LEU A 188 -3.20 -10.50 10.34
N GLN A 189 -3.94 -10.86 11.39
CA GLN A 189 -3.67 -10.36 12.74
C GLN A 189 -2.29 -10.76 13.25
N LEU A 190 -1.81 -11.96 12.93
CA LEU A 190 -0.49 -12.43 13.34
C LEU A 190 0.64 -11.67 12.64
N MET A 191 0.45 -11.26 11.38
CA MET A 191 1.41 -10.41 10.67
C MET A 191 1.40 -8.97 11.18
N ASP A 192 0.23 -8.37 11.40
CA ASP A 192 0.12 -7.01 11.97
C ASP A 192 0.68 -6.96 13.39
N LEU A 193 0.39 -7.98 14.20
CA LEU A 193 0.95 -8.11 15.54
C LEU A 193 2.46 -8.28 15.48
N LYS A 194 2.99 -9.09 14.55
CA LYS A 194 4.43 -9.22 14.36
C LYS A 194 5.09 -7.90 13.97
N LEU A 195 4.52 -7.14 13.03
CA LEU A 195 5.03 -5.82 12.65
C LEU A 195 4.99 -4.83 13.84
N THR A 196 3.94 -4.91 14.66
CA THR A 196 3.82 -4.10 15.87
C THR A 196 4.86 -4.49 16.90
N VAL A 197 5.06 -5.80 17.13
CA VAL A 197 6.10 -6.33 18.02
C VAL A 197 7.48 -5.88 17.53
N ASP A 198 7.82 -6.07 16.25
CA ASP A 198 9.11 -5.65 15.69
C ASP A 198 9.33 -4.12 15.85
N GLY A 199 8.27 -3.32 15.76
CA GLY A 199 8.31 -1.88 16.04
C GLY A 199 8.58 -1.57 17.52
N LEU A 200 7.85 -2.23 18.41
CA LEU A 200 8.00 -2.10 19.86
C LEU A 200 9.35 -2.60 20.36
N GLU A 201 9.92 -3.64 19.74
CA GLU A 201 11.26 -4.14 20.07
C GLU A 201 12.34 -3.12 19.71
N LYS A 202 12.22 -2.44 18.57
CA LYS A 202 13.13 -1.34 18.22
C LYS A 202 13.02 -0.16 19.18
N GLU A 203 11.80 0.19 19.60
CA GLU A 203 11.60 1.24 20.59
C GLU A 203 12.18 0.82 21.95
N ARG A 204 11.92 -0.41 22.40
CA ARG A 204 12.54 -1.00 23.61
C ARG A 204 14.06 -0.91 23.54
N ASP A 205 14.67 -1.37 22.45
CA ASP A 205 16.12 -1.41 22.30
C ASP A 205 16.72 0.00 22.23
N PHE A 206 16.00 0.95 21.63
CA PHE A 206 16.38 2.36 21.61
C PHE A 206 16.39 2.97 23.01
N TYR A 207 15.34 2.78 23.79
CA TYR A 207 15.28 3.29 25.17
C TYR A 207 16.27 2.56 26.09
N PHE A 208 16.42 1.25 25.94
CA PHE A 208 17.39 0.46 26.70
C PHE A 208 18.83 0.93 26.43
N SER A 209 19.20 1.14 25.17
CA SER A 209 20.54 1.64 24.81
C SER A 209 20.82 2.99 25.47
N LYS A 210 19.84 3.91 25.47
CA LYS A 210 19.98 5.20 26.16
C LYS A 210 20.16 5.06 27.67
N LEU A 211 19.38 4.19 28.31
CA LEU A 211 19.52 3.94 29.75
C LEU A 211 20.88 3.31 30.07
N ARG A 212 21.38 2.43 29.19
CA ARG A 212 22.71 1.83 29.34
C ARG A 212 23.83 2.86 29.19
N ASP A 213 23.71 3.80 28.25
CA ASP A 213 24.66 4.91 28.11
C ASP A 213 24.70 5.78 29.37
N ILE A 214 23.52 6.10 29.93
CA ILE A 214 23.39 6.86 31.19
C ILE A 214 24.03 6.09 32.35
N GLU A 215 23.76 4.79 32.46
CA GLU A 215 24.34 3.93 33.49
C GLU A 215 25.88 3.93 33.43
N LEU A 216 26.46 3.84 32.22
CA LEU A 216 27.90 3.86 32.01
C LEU A 216 28.50 5.20 32.46
N ILE A 217 27.86 6.32 32.11
CA ILE A 217 28.27 7.66 32.55
C ILE A 217 28.26 7.78 34.08
N CYS A 218 27.22 7.23 34.73
CA CYS A 218 27.12 7.25 36.19
C CYS A 218 28.20 6.40 36.87
N GLN A 219 28.52 5.23 36.31
CA GLN A 219 29.58 4.34 36.84
C GLN A 219 30.97 4.98 36.73
N GLU A 220 31.26 5.70 35.64
CA GLU A 220 32.54 6.40 35.46
C GLU A 220 32.76 7.50 36.52
N HIS A 221 31.68 8.10 37.03
CA HIS A 221 31.71 9.19 38.00
C HIS A 221 31.31 8.75 39.42
N GLU A 222 31.24 7.45 39.69
CA GLU A 222 30.80 6.91 41.00
C GLU A 222 31.69 7.37 42.16
N ASN A 223 32.98 7.59 41.90
CA ASN A 223 33.97 8.04 42.89
C ASN A 223 33.73 9.47 43.41
N GLU A 224 32.92 10.28 42.73
CA GLU A 224 32.62 11.65 43.15
C GLU A 224 31.56 11.72 44.25
N ASN A 225 30.96 10.58 44.67
CA ASN A 225 29.96 10.49 45.73
C ASN A 225 28.84 11.54 45.62
N SER A 226 28.43 11.85 44.39
CA SER A 226 27.38 12.83 44.12
C SER A 226 26.02 12.25 44.50
N PRO A 227 25.23 12.91 45.36
CA PRO A 227 23.89 12.44 45.74
C PRO A 227 22.93 12.35 44.54
N ILE A 228 23.22 13.09 43.46
CA ILE A 228 22.47 13.04 42.20
C ILE A 228 22.73 11.72 41.46
N ILE A 229 23.98 11.26 41.40
CA ILE A 229 24.36 10.01 40.74
C ILE A 229 23.71 8.83 41.47
N THR A 230 23.73 8.82 42.81
CA THR A 230 23.05 7.81 43.62
C THR A 230 21.54 7.79 43.35
N GLY A 231 20.91 8.96 43.20
CA GLY A 231 19.50 9.06 42.85
C GLY A 231 19.17 8.48 41.47
N ILE A 232 20.01 8.74 40.46
CA ILE A 232 19.84 8.21 39.10
C ILE A 232 20.01 6.68 39.09
N ILE A 233 21.04 6.16 39.74
CA ILE A 233 21.28 4.71 39.88
C ILE A 233 20.10 4.02 40.59
N SER A 234 19.54 4.64 41.63
CA SER A 234 18.36 4.10 42.30
C SER A 234 17.13 3.98 41.38
N VAL A 235 16.96 4.90 40.42
CA VAL A 235 15.88 4.84 39.43
C VAL A 235 16.17 3.77 38.39
N LEU A 236 17.41 3.65 37.93
CA LEU A 236 17.81 2.67 36.89
C LEU A 236 17.67 1.23 37.37
N TYR A 237 17.95 0.95 38.65
CA TYR A 237 17.84 -0.39 39.23
C TYR A 237 16.56 -0.63 40.03
N ALA A 238 15.60 0.30 39.98
CA ALA A 238 14.30 0.08 40.60
C ALA A 238 13.61 -1.12 39.91
N THR A 239 13.28 -2.14 40.70
CA THR A 239 12.35 -3.19 40.29
C THR A 239 10.93 -2.80 40.70
N GLU A 240 9.92 -3.32 40.00
CA GLU A 240 8.48 -3.07 40.32
C GLU A 240 8.12 -3.26 41.79
#